data_AF-A0AA38Z852-F1
#
_entry.id   AF-A0AA38Z852-F1
#
_cell.length_a   1.000
_cell.length_b   1.000
_cell.length_c   1.000
_cell.angle_alpha   90.00
_cell.angle_beta   90.00
_cell.angle_gamma   90.00
#
_symmetry.space_group_name_H-M   'P 1'
#
loop_
_entity.id
_entity.type
_entity.pdbx_description
1 polymer ?
#
loop_
_entity_poly.entity_id
_entity_poly.type
_entity_poly.pdbx_seq_one_letter_code
_entity_poly.pdbx_strand_id
1 'polypeptide(L)'
;MTHLTLHLLVSLLSLSVLIFLLFFLPPPPPPTTTLTLHRHFPSNPLPPPPKLAYFISGTHGDSPRLLRLLRALYHPNNQYLLHLDRRATPQERVELSASVGSVAVFAAAENVNVVGNADAVNLDGSTPIASLLRGAAILLRYCSDWDWFVNLEASDYPLISQDDLLHILSFVPRDFNFIEHTSNIGWNEYHRIIQIVVDPGLYLASKRGIFVGTKRRVLPRQFRFFTGSPQVILSRKLVKFSILGWDNFPRTLLLFFANIKSSHRGYFQTLACNAREFSNTVMNSNLRYMAWDNPPGKEPRNPRVSDLKKMLGSGAAFAGNFAPNDHEVLDLIDSVVLHRRQGMISPGGWCVGRRDRGRDPCQHWGDINILRPGHAAERFEKLLLRVMANSTLRSNQCR
;
A
#
# COMPACT_ATOMS: atom_id res chain seq x y z
N MET A 1 -38.23 59.57 10.61
CA MET A 1 -37.62 58.37 9.98
C MET A 1 -36.64 58.72 8.85
N THR A 2 -35.95 59.87 8.91
CA THR A 2 -35.07 60.35 7.81
C THR A 2 -33.58 60.38 8.18
N HIS A 3 -33.23 60.43 9.48
CA HIS A 3 -31.83 60.44 9.93
C HIS A 3 -31.19 59.04 10.00
N LEU A 4 -31.97 58.00 10.30
CA LEU A 4 -31.43 56.63 10.46
C LEU A 4 -31.01 56.01 9.11
N THR A 5 -31.74 56.32 8.03
CA THR A 5 -31.45 55.85 6.68
C THR A 5 -30.20 56.50 6.10
N LEU A 6 -29.94 57.78 6.41
CA LEU A 6 -28.74 58.48 5.99
C LEU A 6 -27.47 57.92 6.64
N HIS A 7 -27.51 57.61 7.95
CA HIS A 7 -26.39 56.99 8.65
C HIS A 7 -26.07 55.57 8.14
N LEU A 8 -27.10 54.79 7.78
CA LEU A 8 -26.88 53.46 7.19
C LEU A 8 -26.23 53.56 5.81
N LEU A 9 -26.65 54.53 4.99
CA LEU A 9 -26.09 54.73 3.65
C LEU A 9 -24.61 55.16 3.72
N VAL A 10 -24.28 56.08 4.62
CA VAL A 10 -22.89 56.54 4.84
C VAL A 10 -22.01 55.42 5.37
N SER A 11 -22.52 54.57 6.27
CA SER A 11 -21.81 53.39 6.76
C SER A 11 -21.51 52.39 5.64
N LEU A 12 -22.51 52.07 4.81
CA LEU A 12 -22.35 51.14 3.69
C LEU A 12 -21.38 51.67 2.62
N LEU A 13 -21.39 52.98 2.34
CA LEU A 13 -20.43 53.63 1.46
C LEU A 13 -19.00 53.64 2.04
N SER A 14 -18.86 53.82 3.35
CA SER A 14 -17.54 53.77 3.99
C SER A 14 -16.93 52.36 3.97
N LEU A 15 -17.77 51.32 4.11
CA LEU A 15 -17.33 49.94 4.06
C LEU A 15 -16.94 49.51 2.64
N SER A 16 -17.70 49.95 1.62
CA SER A 16 -17.38 49.64 0.22
C SER A 16 -16.10 50.32 -0.25
N VAL A 17 -15.84 51.56 0.18
CA VAL A 17 -14.58 52.28 -0.09
C VAL A 17 -13.39 51.59 0.61
N LEU A 18 -13.57 51.12 1.85
CA LEU A 18 -12.52 50.38 2.55
C LEU A 18 -12.18 49.05 1.86
N ILE A 19 -13.20 48.30 1.40
CA ILE A 19 -13.00 47.06 0.64
C ILE A 19 -12.31 47.34 -0.70
N PHE A 20 -12.70 48.41 -1.39
CA PHE A 20 -12.07 48.79 -2.65
C PHE A 20 -10.61 49.18 -2.46
N LEU A 21 -10.26 49.91 -1.40
CA LEU A 21 -8.86 50.25 -1.06
C LEU A 21 -8.00 49.02 -0.73
N LEU A 22 -8.58 47.97 -0.13
CA LEU A 22 -7.88 46.71 0.14
C LEU A 22 -7.51 45.95 -1.15
N PHE A 23 -8.25 46.13 -2.26
CA PHE A 23 -7.93 45.51 -3.56
C PHE A 23 -6.77 46.18 -4.30
N PHE A 24 -6.42 47.42 -3.95
CA PHE A 24 -5.28 48.15 -4.55
C PHE A 24 -4.01 48.12 -3.69
N LEU A 25 -4.03 47.44 -2.55
CA LEU A 25 -2.81 47.18 -1.80
C LEU A 25 -1.95 46.17 -2.57
N PRO A 26 -0.69 46.48 -2.88
CA PRO A 26 0.21 45.53 -3.51
C PRO A 26 0.38 44.31 -2.59
N PRO A 27 0.44 43.08 -3.15
CA PRO A 27 0.70 41.90 -2.34
C PRO A 27 2.02 42.05 -1.59
N PRO A 28 2.11 41.57 -0.34
CA PRO A 28 3.37 41.60 0.39
C PRO A 28 4.44 40.85 -0.43
N PRO A 29 5.68 41.36 -0.49
CA PRO A 29 6.75 40.67 -1.19
C PRO A 29 6.94 39.27 -0.58
N PRO A 30 7.22 38.24 -1.39
CA PRO A 30 7.52 36.91 -0.86
C PRO A 30 8.70 37.00 0.10
N PRO A 31 8.73 36.21 1.19
CA PRO A 31 9.86 36.20 2.09
C PRO A 31 11.12 35.84 1.29
N THR A 32 12.11 36.72 1.33
CA THR A 32 13.42 36.51 0.73
C THR A 32 14.07 35.32 1.43
N THR A 33 13.89 34.12 0.90
CA THR A 33 14.71 32.97 1.25
C THR A 33 16.12 33.29 0.78
N THR A 34 16.99 33.66 1.73
CA THR A 34 18.42 33.60 1.51
C THR A 34 18.74 32.19 1.04
N LEU A 35 19.06 32.04 -0.24
CA LEU A 35 19.66 30.84 -0.81
C LEU A 35 21.02 30.66 -0.14
N THR A 36 21.04 30.01 1.02
CA THR A 36 22.23 29.31 1.48
C THR A 36 22.47 28.21 0.46
N LEU A 37 23.37 28.49 -0.48
CA LEU A 37 23.95 27.50 -1.37
C LEU A 37 24.57 26.41 -0.49
N HIS A 38 23.80 25.36 -0.19
CA HIS A 38 24.34 24.16 0.39
C HIS A 38 25.36 23.65 -0.62
N ARG A 39 26.65 23.78 -0.23
CA ARG A 39 27.78 23.14 -0.89
C ARG A 39 27.33 21.74 -1.26
N HIS A 40 27.31 21.44 -2.56
CA HIS A 40 27.22 20.09 -3.05
C HIS A 40 28.39 19.30 -2.44
N PHE A 41 28.09 18.57 -1.37
CA PHE A 41 28.91 17.45 -0.97
C PHE A 41 28.83 16.42 -2.10
N PRO A 42 29.97 15.83 -2.49
CA PRO A 42 29.99 14.84 -3.57
C PRO A 42 28.97 13.75 -3.29
N SER A 43 28.18 13.44 -4.32
CA SER A 43 27.13 12.43 -4.37
C SER A 43 27.54 11.15 -3.65
N ASN A 44 26.70 10.69 -2.72
CA ASN A 44 26.78 9.35 -2.17
C ASN A 44 26.99 8.34 -3.33
N PRO A 45 27.97 7.44 -3.26
CA PRO A 45 28.22 6.45 -4.31
C PRO A 45 27.12 5.38 -4.40
N LEU A 46 26.18 5.37 -3.45
CA LEU A 46 25.05 4.46 -3.41
C LEU A 46 23.83 5.07 -4.13
N PRO A 47 23.05 4.27 -4.89
CA PRO A 47 21.80 4.74 -5.46
C PRO A 47 20.86 5.25 -4.36
N PRO A 48 20.07 6.30 -4.63
CA PRO A 48 19.14 6.82 -3.63
C PRO A 48 18.16 5.73 -3.18
N PRO A 49 17.73 5.75 -1.89
CA PRO A 49 16.74 4.82 -1.39
C PRO A 49 15.49 4.81 -2.28
N PRO A 50 14.88 3.63 -2.52
CA PRO A 50 13.65 3.57 -3.26
C PRO A 50 12.52 4.31 -2.56
N LYS A 51 11.49 4.63 -3.33
CA LYS A 51 10.23 5.17 -2.82
C LYS A 51 9.14 4.13 -2.99
N LEU A 52 8.44 3.80 -1.91
CA LEU A 52 7.36 2.83 -1.90
C LEU A 52 6.00 3.52 -1.85
N ALA A 53 5.05 3.04 -2.65
CA ALA A 53 3.66 3.46 -2.63
C ALA A 53 2.80 2.36 -2.01
N TYR A 54 2.40 2.55 -0.76
CA TYR A 54 1.58 1.62 0.00
C TYR A 54 0.10 1.90 -0.23
N PHE A 55 -0.64 0.87 -0.64
CA PHE A 55 -2.09 0.84 -0.56
C PHE A 55 -2.48 -0.08 0.61
N ILE A 56 -3.02 0.52 1.68
CA ILE A 56 -3.35 -0.20 2.92
C ILE A 56 -4.86 -0.22 3.07
N SER A 57 -5.47 -1.40 2.90
CA SER A 57 -6.92 -1.58 2.90
C SER A 57 -7.43 -2.29 4.15
N GLY A 58 -8.59 -1.85 4.65
CA GLY A 58 -9.31 -2.49 5.75
C GLY A 58 -10.82 -2.48 5.52
N THR A 59 -11.55 -3.08 6.45
CA THR A 59 -13.00 -3.10 6.49
C THR A 59 -13.51 -2.47 7.80
N HIS A 60 -14.79 -2.63 8.09
CA HIS A 60 -15.42 -2.14 9.32
C HIS A 60 -14.61 -2.52 10.58
N GLY A 61 -14.25 -1.52 11.39
CA GLY A 61 -13.53 -1.69 12.65
C GLY A 61 -12.01 -1.76 12.51
N ASP A 62 -11.46 -1.71 11.29
CA ASP A 62 -10.01 -1.79 11.07
C ASP A 62 -9.28 -0.46 11.22
N SER A 63 -9.97 0.67 11.45
CA SER A 63 -9.32 1.99 11.56
C SER A 63 -8.13 2.04 12.53
N PRO A 64 -8.22 1.49 13.76
CA PRO A 64 -7.09 1.46 14.69
C PRO A 64 -5.92 0.59 14.18
N ARG A 65 -6.23 -0.50 13.45
CA ARG A 65 -5.24 -1.42 12.90
C ARG A 65 -4.51 -0.81 11.72
N LEU A 66 -5.23 -0.12 10.83
CA LEU A 66 -4.63 0.66 9.75
C LEU A 66 -3.68 1.72 10.29
N LEU A 67 -4.08 2.45 11.34
CA LEU A 67 -3.22 3.46 11.95
C LEU A 67 -1.98 2.85 12.62
N ARG A 68 -2.14 1.70 13.30
CA ARG A 68 -1.02 0.97 13.91
C ARG A 68 -0.03 0.49 12.84
N LEU A 69 -0.54 -0.08 11.74
CA LEU A 69 0.25 -0.58 10.61
C LEU A 69 0.96 0.56 9.90
N LEU A 70 0.27 1.68 9.63
CA LEU A 70 0.87 2.87 9.04
C LEU A 70 2.06 3.36 9.87
N ARG A 71 1.92 3.49 11.19
CA ARG A 71 3.03 3.90 12.07
C ARG A 71 4.20 2.92 12.07
N ALA A 72 3.93 1.62 11.94
CA ALA A 72 4.97 0.59 11.82
C ALA A 72 5.76 0.71 10.49
N LEU A 73 5.09 1.15 9.43
CA LEU A 73 5.63 1.24 8.07
C LEU A 73 6.08 2.64 7.66
N TYR A 74 5.94 3.65 8.53
CA TYR A 74 6.08 5.03 8.11
C TYR A 74 7.53 5.41 7.82
N HIS A 75 7.74 6.04 6.66
CA HIS A 75 8.97 6.67 6.25
C HIS A 75 8.62 7.90 5.37
N PRO A 76 9.24 9.07 5.56
CA PRO A 76 8.94 10.30 4.84
C PRO A 76 9.00 10.19 3.32
N ASN A 77 9.91 9.37 2.81
CA ASN A 77 10.16 9.21 1.38
C ASN A 77 9.09 8.37 0.65
N ASN A 78 8.23 7.66 1.40
CA ASN A 78 7.21 6.78 0.86
C ASN A 78 5.86 7.51 0.70
N GLN A 79 4.92 6.88 0.01
CA GLN A 79 3.54 7.35 -0.18
C GLN A 79 2.57 6.34 0.41
N TYR A 80 1.52 6.82 1.08
CA TYR A 80 0.54 5.97 1.76
C TYR A 80 -0.88 6.36 1.35
N LEU A 81 -1.64 5.40 0.87
CA LEU A 81 -3.05 5.53 0.57
C LEU A 81 -3.83 4.51 1.40
N LEU A 82 -4.59 5.01 2.38
CA LEU A 82 -5.42 4.20 3.26
C LEU A 82 -6.83 4.10 2.69
N HIS A 83 -7.43 2.92 2.83
CA HIS A 83 -8.76 2.62 2.33
C HIS A 83 -9.55 1.82 3.35
N LEU A 84 -10.79 2.25 3.59
CA LEU A 84 -11.80 1.45 4.28
C LEU A 84 -12.95 1.21 3.30
N ASP A 85 -13.33 -0.05 3.15
CA ASP A 85 -14.42 -0.45 2.25
C ASP A 85 -15.80 0.09 2.69
N ARG A 86 -16.83 -0.20 1.89
CA ARG A 86 -18.22 0.23 2.16
C ARG A 86 -18.91 -0.51 3.33
N ARG A 87 -18.24 -1.48 3.97
CA ARG A 87 -18.74 -2.07 5.23
C ARG A 87 -18.43 -1.15 6.41
N ALA A 88 -17.29 -0.45 6.39
CA ALA A 88 -17.01 0.63 7.33
C ALA A 88 -18.04 1.77 7.20
N THR A 89 -18.34 2.44 8.31
CA THR A 89 -19.31 3.55 8.31
C THR A 89 -18.69 4.82 7.71
N PRO A 90 -19.50 5.78 7.22
CA PRO A 90 -18.97 7.09 6.81
C PRO A 90 -18.25 7.81 7.95
N GLN A 91 -18.77 7.71 9.17
CA GLN A 91 -18.15 8.29 10.37
C GLN A 91 -16.76 7.69 10.62
N GLU A 92 -16.63 6.36 10.58
CA GLU A 92 -15.34 5.68 10.77
C GLU A 92 -14.29 6.17 9.75
N ARG A 93 -14.67 6.38 8.49
CA ARG A 93 -13.77 6.94 7.47
C ARG A 93 -13.34 8.37 7.76
N VAL A 94 -14.25 9.21 8.24
CA VAL A 94 -13.94 10.59 8.64
C VAL A 94 -13.01 10.60 9.84
N GLU A 95 -13.26 9.74 10.83
CA GLU A 95 -12.42 9.59 12.02
C GLU A 95 -11.01 9.08 11.67
N LEU A 96 -10.88 8.14 10.72
CA LEU A 96 -9.58 7.71 10.21
C LEU A 96 -8.83 8.87 9.55
N SER A 97 -9.51 9.66 8.71
CA SER A 97 -8.93 10.84 8.06
C SER A 97 -8.46 11.88 9.08
N ALA A 98 -9.30 12.20 10.07
CA ALA A 98 -8.95 13.11 11.17
C ALA A 98 -7.77 12.59 12.00
N SER A 99 -7.75 11.28 12.29
CA SER A 99 -6.66 10.64 13.03
C SER A 99 -5.33 10.72 12.29
N VAL A 100 -5.33 10.49 10.97
CA VAL A 100 -4.15 10.65 10.11
C VAL A 100 -3.68 12.11 10.12
N GLY A 101 -4.58 13.07 9.92
CA GLY A 101 -4.26 14.50 9.90
C GLY A 101 -3.75 15.03 11.24
N SER A 102 -4.08 14.39 12.36
CA SER A 102 -3.60 14.78 13.69
C SER A 102 -2.13 14.44 13.96
N VAL A 103 -1.52 13.55 13.16
CA VAL A 103 -0.13 13.16 13.35
C VAL A 103 0.78 14.15 12.63
N ALA A 104 1.50 14.96 13.41
CA ALA A 104 2.30 16.08 12.92
C ALA A 104 3.26 15.72 11.77
N VAL A 105 3.94 14.58 11.84
CA VAL A 105 4.89 14.19 10.77
C VAL A 105 4.17 13.76 9.48
N PHE A 106 2.99 13.16 9.57
CA PHE A 106 2.19 12.82 8.38
C PHE A 106 1.72 14.09 7.68
N ALA A 107 1.26 15.07 8.46
CA ALA A 107 0.85 16.38 7.95
C ALA A 107 2.03 17.14 7.34
N ALA A 108 3.20 17.15 8.00
CA ALA A 108 4.38 17.85 7.51
C ALA A 108 4.97 17.25 6.23
N ALA A 109 4.86 15.94 6.04
CA ALA A 109 5.36 15.24 4.86
C ALA A 109 4.36 15.19 3.70
N GLU A 110 3.07 15.47 3.98
CA GLU A 110 1.97 15.44 3.01
C GLU A 110 1.86 14.13 2.19
N ASN A 111 2.31 13.01 2.79
CA ASN A 111 2.50 11.73 2.10
C ASN A 111 1.54 10.62 2.56
N VAL A 112 0.55 10.95 3.38
CA VAL A 112 -0.49 10.01 3.84
C VAL A 112 -1.87 10.53 3.46
N ASN A 113 -2.62 9.74 2.70
CA ASN A 113 -3.94 10.08 2.21
C ASN A 113 -4.96 8.98 2.53
N VAL A 114 -6.23 9.36 2.68
CA VAL A 114 -7.35 8.44 2.89
C VAL A 114 -8.31 8.53 1.72
N VAL A 115 -8.72 7.39 1.15
CA VAL A 115 -9.72 7.35 0.07
C VAL A 115 -11.07 7.80 0.63
N GLY A 116 -11.56 8.96 0.16
CA GLY A 116 -12.86 9.48 0.60
C GLY A 116 -14.06 8.64 0.15
N ASN A 117 -14.12 8.31 -1.15
CA ASN A 117 -15.19 7.50 -1.72
C ASN A 117 -14.83 6.01 -1.64
N ALA A 118 -15.38 5.30 -0.66
CA ALA A 118 -15.08 3.88 -0.41
C ALA A 118 -15.52 2.96 -1.56
N ASP A 119 -14.72 1.93 -1.81
CA ASP A 119 -15.05 0.84 -2.72
C ASP A 119 -15.88 -0.24 -2.03
N ALA A 120 -16.78 -0.89 -2.77
CA ALA A 120 -17.29 -2.17 -2.32
C ALA A 120 -16.15 -3.20 -2.41
N VAL A 121 -16.03 -4.09 -1.43
CA VAL A 121 -15.06 -5.19 -1.45
C VAL A 121 -15.77 -6.49 -1.04
N ASN A 122 -15.83 -7.42 -1.98
CA ASN A 122 -16.39 -8.75 -1.82
C ASN A 122 -15.35 -9.79 -2.27
N LEU A 123 -14.75 -10.49 -1.30
CA LEU A 123 -13.65 -11.44 -1.56
C LEU A 123 -14.05 -12.61 -2.46
N ASP A 124 -15.35 -12.92 -2.56
CA ASP A 124 -15.86 -13.93 -3.48
C ASP A 124 -15.94 -13.42 -4.93
N GLY A 125 -15.85 -12.11 -5.18
CA GLY A 125 -16.10 -11.50 -6.49
C GLY A 125 -14.89 -10.80 -7.12
N SER A 126 -15.18 -9.76 -7.89
CA SER A 126 -14.24 -8.96 -8.68
C SER A 126 -13.95 -7.58 -8.14
N THR A 127 -14.77 -7.11 -7.20
CA THR A 127 -14.57 -5.84 -6.51
C THR A 127 -13.21 -5.67 -5.81
N PRO A 128 -12.53 -6.71 -5.25
CA PRO A 128 -11.21 -6.50 -4.66
C PRO A 128 -10.14 -6.10 -5.69
N ILE A 129 -10.18 -6.66 -6.93
CA ILE A 129 -9.30 -6.20 -8.02
C ILE A 129 -9.62 -4.75 -8.37
N ALA A 130 -10.91 -4.41 -8.50
CA ALA A 130 -11.32 -3.06 -8.85
C ALA A 130 -10.82 -2.03 -7.82
N SER A 131 -10.95 -2.34 -6.53
CA SER A 131 -10.42 -1.53 -5.43
C SER A 131 -8.89 -1.37 -5.53
N LEU A 132 -8.18 -2.48 -5.73
CA LEU A 132 -6.72 -2.48 -5.83
C LEU A 132 -6.20 -1.67 -7.02
N LEU A 133 -6.81 -1.83 -8.21
CA LEU A 133 -6.48 -1.04 -9.39
C LEU A 133 -6.84 0.43 -9.24
N ARG A 134 -7.94 0.74 -8.56
CA ARG A 134 -8.31 2.13 -8.24
C ARG A 134 -7.28 2.78 -7.31
N GLY A 135 -6.87 2.10 -6.25
CA GLY A 135 -5.81 2.58 -5.35
C GLY A 135 -4.50 2.83 -6.09
N ALA A 136 -4.09 1.88 -6.94
CA ALA A 136 -2.92 2.03 -7.80
C ALA A 136 -3.04 3.21 -8.78
N ALA A 137 -4.20 3.41 -9.40
CA ALA A 137 -4.45 4.54 -10.30
C ALA A 137 -4.39 5.89 -9.58
N ILE A 138 -4.93 5.98 -8.36
CA ILE A 138 -4.83 7.18 -7.51
C ILE A 138 -3.35 7.49 -7.22
N LEU A 139 -2.58 6.49 -6.78
CA LEU A 139 -1.15 6.68 -6.46
C LEU A 139 -0.30 7.02 -7.68
N LEU A 140 -0.63 6.49 -8.87
CA LEU A 140 0.03 6.89 -10.12
C LEU A 140 -0.22 8.36 -10.48
N ARG A 141 -1.43 8.86 -10.20
CA ARG A 141 -1.86 10.22 -10.53
C ARG A 141 -1.40 11.25 -9.50
N TYR A 142 -1.43 10.91 -8.21
CA TYR A 142 -1.08 11.80 -7.12
C TYR A 142 0.44 12.01 -7.00
N CYS A 143 1.23 10.98 -7.29
CA CYS A 143 2.67 11.01 -7.10
C CYS A 143 3.42 10.38 -8.29
N SER A 144 4.38 11.12 -8.85
CA SER A 144 5.07 10.72 -10.08
C SER A 144 6.30 9.83 -9.88
N ASP A 145 6.84 9.75 -8.66
CA ASP A 145 8.25 9.38 -8.43
C ASP A 145 8.50 8.16 -7.53
N TRP A 146 7.48 7.32 -7.27
CA TRP A 146 7.67 6.06 -6.55
C TRP A 146 8.16 4.91 -7.44
N ASP A 147 8.85 3.92 -6.86
CA ASP A 147 9.45 2.80 -7.57
C ASP A 147 8.57 1.54 -7.55
N TRP A 148 8.03 1.21 -6.37
CA TRP A 148 7.18 0.04 -6.17
C TRP A 148 5.86 0.36 -5.50
N PHE A 149 4.82 -0.29 -5.97
CA PHE A 149 3.51 -0.34 -5.36
C PHE A 149 3.40 -1.59 -4.48
N VAL A 150 2.94 -1.43 -3.23
CA VAL A 150 2.80 -2.49 -2.25
C VAL A 150 1.37 -2.49 -1.72
N ASN A 151 0.63 -3.60 -1.83
CA ASN A 151 -0.69 -3.71 -1.21
C ASN A 151 -0.64 -4.52 0.09
N LEU A 152 -1.24 -3.95 1.13
CA LEU A 152 -1.34 -4.53 2.46
C LEU A 152 -2.79 -4.49 2.94
N GLU A 153 -3.16 -5.47 3.74
CA GLU A 153 -4.42 -5.49 4.47
C GLU A 153 -4.21 -5.09 5.94
N ALA A 154 -5.27 -4.70 6.64
CA ALA A 154 -5.24 -4.41 8.08
C ALA A 154 -4.77 -5.61 8.93
N SER A 155 -4.79 -6.81 8.36
CA SER A 155 -4.30 -8.07 8.95
C SER A 155 -2.83 -8.35 8.66
N ASP A 156 -2.14 -7.47 7.93
CA ASP A 156 -0.72 -7.57 7.64
C ASP A 156 0.12 -6.79 8.65
N TYR A 157 1.39 -7.18 8.80
CA TYR A 157 2.34 -6.49 9.65
C TYR A 157 3.79 -6.65 9.17
N PRO A 158 4.65 -5.62 9.28
CA PRO A 158 6.06 -5.74 8.91
C PRO A 158 6.84 -6.63 9.89
N LEU A 159 7.81 -7.37 9.34
CA LEU A 159 8.78 -8.19 10.09
C LEU A 159 10.20 -7.67 10.01
N ILE A 160 10.39 -6.53 9.35
CA ILE A 160 11.64 -5.77 9.24
C ILE A 160 11.31 -4.28 9.36
N SER A 161 12.29 -3.45 9.72
CA SER A 161 12.09 -1.99 9.72
C SER A 161 11.99 -1.44 8.29
N GLN A 162 11.48 -0.21 8.15
CA GLN A 162 11.48 0.45 6.84
C GLN A 162 12.90 0.67 6.31
N ASP A 163 13.83 1.03 7.18
CA ASP A 163 15.22 1.22 6.80
C ASP A 163 15.86 -0.08 6.28
N ASP A 164 15.56 -1.23 6.92
CA ASP A 164 16.00 -2.54 6.43
C ASP A 164 15.46 -2.82 5.03
N LEU A 165 14.15 -2.60 4.83
CA LEU A 165 13.47 -2.84 3.56
C LEU A 165 14.05 -1.94 2.45
N LEU A 166 14.12 -0.63 2.70
CA LEU A 166 14.62 0.35 1.74
C LEU A 166 16.11 0.13 1.43
N HIS A 167 16.92 -0.22 2.43
CA HIS A 167 18.34 -0.50 2.26
C HIS A 167 18.53 -1.67 1.30
N ILE A 168 17.89 -2.81 1.57
CA ILE A 168 18.05 -3.99 0.72
C ILE A 168 17.43 -3.78 -0.66
N LEU A 169 16.25 -3.15 -0.74
CA LEU A 169 15.64 -2.85 -2.03
C LEU A 169 16.50 -1.89 -2.87
N SER A 170 17.38 -1.08 -2.29
CA SER A 170 18.32 -0.23 -3.04
C SER A 170 19.24 -1.02 -3.98
N PHE A 171 19.46 -2.30 -3.70
CA PHE A 171 20.26 -3.21 -4.53
C PHE A 171 19.42 -4.06 -5.50
N VAL A 172 18.09 -3.92 -5.48
CA VAL A 172 17.19 -4.63 -6.38
C VAL A 172 16.81 -3.73 -7.57
N PRO A 173 16.91 -4.22 -8.83
CA PRO A 173 16.49 -3.42 -9.98
C PRO A 173 14.99 -3.10 -9.93
N ARG A 174 14.63 -1.84 -10.21
CA ARG A 174 13.29 -1.26 -9.98
C ARG A 174 12.17 -1.87 -10.84
N ASP A 175 12.53 -2.60 -11.90
CA ASP A 175 11.61 -3.26 -12.81
C ASP A 175 11.12 -4.63 -12.32
N PHE A 176 11.75 -5.20 -11.27
CA PHE A 176 11.34 -6.48 -10.70
C PHE A 176 10.02 -6.38 -9.94
N ASN A 177 9.26 -7.47 -9.99
CA ASN A 177 7.93 -7.60 -9.40
C ASN A 177 7.91 -8.84 -8.50
N PHE A 178 7.49 -8.71 -7.25
CA PHE A 178 7.35 -9.83 -6.32
C PHE A 178 5.89 -10.29 -6.34
N ILE A 179 5.65 -11.35 -7.11
CA ILE A 179 4.33 -11.92 -7.34
C ILE A 179 4.44 -13.43 -7.13
N GLU A 180 3.94 -13.91 -6.00
CA GLU A 180 3.77 -15.36 -5.80
C GLU A 180 2.73 -15.89 -6.78
N HIS A 181 3.10 -16.93 -7.54
CA HIS A 181 2.27 -17.50 -8.58
C HIS A 181 2.54 -18.99 -8.80
N THR A 182 1.51 -19.65 -9.30
CA THR A 182 1.56 -21.00 -9.85
C THR A 182 0.58 -21.10 -11.01
N SER A 183 0.94 -21.91 -12.00
CA SER A 183 0.01 -22.34 -13.06
C SER A 183 -0.40 -23.80 -12.92
N ASN A 184 0.00 -24.46 -11.83
CA ASN A 184 -0.50 -25.78 -11.49
C ASN A 184 -1.91 -25.63 -10.90
N ILE A 185 -2.91 -25.67 -11.79
CA ILE A 185 -4.32 -25.48 -11.45
C ILE A 185 -4.89 -26.82 -11.01
N GLY A 186 -4.97 -27.02 -9.68
CA GLY A 186 -5.67 -28.17 -9.11
C GLY A 186 -7.18 -28.13 -9.36
N TRP A 187 -7.86 -29.24 -9.07
CA TRP A 187 -9.29 -29.44 -9.36
C TRP A 187 -10.20 -28.34 -8.77
N ASN A 188 -9.93 -27.89 -7.54
CA ASN A 188 -10.69 -26.82 -6.89
C ASN A 188 -10.56 -25.48 -7.63
N GLU A 189 -9.33 -25.11 -7.98
CA GLU A 189 -9.05 -23.86 -8.72
C GLU A 189 -9.63 -23.92 -10.12
N TYR A 190 -9.56 -25.08 -10.79
CA TYR A 190 -10.19 -25.28 -12.08
C TYR A 190 -11.70 -24.99 -12.03
N HIS A 191 -12.40 -25.54 -11.03
CA HIS A 191 -13.83 -25.29 -10.83
C HIS A 191 -14.13 -23.80 -10.57
N ARG A 192 -13.28 -23.13 -9.80
CA ARG A 192 -13.38 -21.69 -9.53
C ARG A 192 -13.30 -20.86 -10.82
N ILE A 193 -12.40 -21.22 -11.73
CA ILE A 193 -12.15 -20.48 -12.98
C ILE A 193 -13.27 -20.66 -14.00
N ILE A 194 -13.79 -21.90 -14.15
CA ILE A 194 -14.85 -22.18 -15.13
C ILE A 194 -16.24 -21.70 -14.65
N GLN A 195 -16.41 -21.49 -13.35
CA GLN A 195 -17.64 -20.95 -12.78
C GLN A 195 -17.78 -19.46 -13.13
N ILE A 196 -18.89 -19.10 -13.77
CA ILE A 196 -19.22 -17.69 -14.03
C ILE A 196 -19.92 -17.14 -12.80
N VAL A 197 -19.44 -16.00 -12.30
CA VAL A 197 -20.07 -15.26 -11.21
C VAL A 197 -20.27 -13.80 -11.60
N VAL A 198 -21.25 -13.14 -11.00
CA VAL A 198 -21.45 -11.69 -11.12
C VAL A 198 -21.35 -11.09 -9.73
N ASP A 199 -20.43 -10.14 -9.56
CA ASP A 199 -20.28 -9.39 -8.33
C ASP A 199 -21.18 -8.15 -8.37
N PRO A 200 -22.30 -8.12 -7.62
CA PRO A 200 -23.20 -6.98 -7.64
C PRO A 200 -22.59 -5.72 -7.01
N GLY A 201 -21.50 -5.85 -6.25
CA GLY A 201 -20.77 -4.71 -5.71
C GLY A 201 -20.11 -3.86 -6.80
N LEU A 202 -19.82 -4.45 -7.97
CA LEU A 202 -19.22 -3.76 -9.11
C LEU A 202 -20.27 -2.96 -9.93
N TYR A 203 -21.48 -3.49 -10.07
CA TYR A 203 -22.49 -2.97 -11.02
C TYR A 203 -23.70 -2.29 -10.37
N LEU A 204 -24.12 -2.76 -9.19
CA LEU A 204 -25.40 -2.38 -8.59
C LEU A 204 -25.25 -1.65 -7.24
N ALA A 205 -24.02 -1.31 -6.85
CA ALA A 205 -23.71 -0.73 -5.54
C ALA A 205 -24.33 -1.51 -4.35
N SER A 206 -24.60 -2.80 -4.54
CA SER A 206 -25.33 -3.64 -3.59
C SER A 206 -24.38 -4.40 -2.66
N LYS A 207 -24.80 -4.61 -1.40
CA LYS A 207 -24.07 -5.41 -0.40
C LYS A 207 -24.42 -6.92 -0.44
N ARG A 208 -25.19 -7.36 -1.43
CA ARG A 208 -25.60 -8.77 -1.57
C ARG A 208 -24.41 -9.66 -1.96
N GLY A 209 -24.52 -10.96 -1.66
CA GLY A 209 -23.55 -11.96 -2.10
C GLY A 209 -23.45 -12.04 -3.64
N ILE A 210 -22.39 -12.69 -4.12
CA ILE A 210 -22.21 -12.90 -5.56
C ILE A 210 -23.34 -13.74 -6.17
N PHE A 211 -23.69 -13.46 -7.42
CA PHE A 211 -24.58 -14.33 -8.19
C PHE A 211 -23.77 -15.37 -8.92
N VAL A 212 -24.16 -16.64 -8.81
CA VAL A 212 -23.51 -17.75 -9.49
C VAL A 212 -24.30 -18.10 -10.75
N GLY A 213 -23.65 -18.00 -11.90
CA GLY A 213 -24.27 -18.34 -13.18
C GLY A 213 -24.51 -19.85 -13.33
N THR A 214 -25.59 -20.22 -14.01
CA THR A 214 -25.94 -21.64 -14.26
C THR A 214 -25.04 -22.28 -15.33
N LYS A 215 -24.47 -21.48 -16.22
CA LYS A 215 -23.54 -21.93 -17.27
C LYS A 215 -22.09 -21.81 -16.80
N ARG A 216 -21.26 -22.72 -17.29
CA ARG A 216 -19.80 -22.71 -17.08
C ARG A 216 -19.10 -22.30 -18.37
N ARG A 217 -17.96 -21.62 -18.24
CA ARG A 217 -17.08 -21.30 -19.37
C ARG A 217 -16.04 -22.40 -19.58
N VAL A 218 -15.34 -22.36 -20.71
CA VAL A 218 -14.11 -23.12 -20.91
C VAL A 218 -12.90 -22.31 -20.44
N LEU A 219 -11.81 -23.00 -20.08
CA LEU A 219 -10.56 -22.34 -19.76
C LEU A 219 -10.05 -21.55 -20.98
N PRO A 220 -9.58 -20.30 -20.81
CA PRO A 220 -9.02 -19.51 -21.91
C PRO A 220 -7.88 -20.24 -22.61
N ARG A 221 -7.83 -20.12 -23.95
CA ARG A 221 -6.73 -20.65 -24.77
C ARG A 221 -5.74 -19.57 -25.19
N GLN A 222 -6.14 -18.30 -25.09
CA GLN A 222 -5.36 -17.14 -25.54
C GLN A 222 -4.23 -16.77 -24.58
N PHE A 223 -4.32 -17.20 -23.32
CA PHE A 223 -3.31 -16.95 -22.29
C PHE A 223 -3.30 -18.11 -21.29
N ARG A 224 -2.17 -18.30 -20.62
CA ARG A 224 -2.05 -19.27 -19.53
C ARG A 224 -2.54 -18.65 -18.23
N PHE A 225 -3.45 -19.29 -17.54
CA PHE A 225 -3.93 -18.79 -16.24
C PHE A 225 -2.91 -19.06 -15.14
N PHE A 226 -2.66 -18.05 -14.31
CA PHE A 226 -1.87 -18.15 -13.09
C PHE A 226 -2.69 -17.68 -11.88
N THR A 227 -2.44 -18.29 -10.73
CA THR A 227 -3.05 -17.94 -9.44
C THR A 227 -1.99 -17.90 -8.35
N GLY A 228 -2.27 -17.25 -7.23
CA GLY A 228 -1.35 -17.17 -6.11
C GLY A 228 -1.88 -16.28 -4.98
N SER A 229 -0.96 -15.64 -4.28
CA SER A 229 -1.26 -14.68 -3.22
C SER A 229 -1.79 -13.36 -3.82
N PRO A 230 -2.87 -12.77 -3.27
CA PRO A 230 -3.35 -11.47 -3.71
C PRO A 230 -2.48 -10.29 -3.23
N GLN A 231 -1.54 -10.52 -2.30
CA GLN A 231 -0.56 -9.54 -1.88
C GLN A 231 0.64 -9.58 -2.82
N VAL A 232 0.95 -8.45 -3.42
CA VAL A 232 1.95 -8.28 -4.47
C VAL A 232 2.79 -7.02 -4.22
N ILE A 233 4.02 -7.03 -4.72
CA ILE A 233 4.86 -5.84 -4.82
C ILE A 233 5.18 -5.64 -6.30
N LEU A 234 4.67 -4.57 -6.88
CA LEU A 234 4.68 -4.33 -8.32
C LEU A 234 5.57 -3.14 -8.63
N SER A 235 6.44 -3.27 -9.62
CA SER A 235 7.14 -2.14 -10.20
C SER A 235 6.14 -1.09 -10.71
N ARG A 236 6.52 0.18 -10.63
CA ARG A 236 5.71 1.27 -11.22
C ARG A 236 5.41 1.03 -12.70
N LYS A 237 6.33 0.39 -13.42
CA LYS A 237 6.15 0.04 -14.84
C LYS A 237 4.98 -0.94 -15.04
N LEU A 238 4.91 -2.03 -14.27
CA LEU A 238 3.81 -2.99 -14.35
C LEU A 238 2.48 -2.36 -13.92
N VAL A 239 2.50 -1.49 -12.92
CA VAL A 239 1.30 -0.75 -12.49
C VAL A 239 0.81 0.18 -13.59
N LYS A 240 1.70 0.94 -14.24
CA LYS A 240 1.36 1.75 -15.42
C LYS A 240 0.78 0.88 -16.53
N PHE A 241 1.32 -0.31 -16.77
CA PHE A 241 0.81 -1.24 -17.78
C PHE A 241 -0.62 -1.68 -17.47
N SER A 242 -0.90 -2.07 -16.22
CA SER A 242 -2.24 -2.52 -15.81
C SER A 242 -3.29 -1.41 -15.87
N ILE A 243 -2.90 -0.15 -15.63
CA ILE A 243 -3.83 0.99 -15.58
C ILE A 243 -3.99 1.66 -16.94
N LEU A 244 -2.88 2.00 -17.62
CA LEU A 244 -2.90 2.72 -18.88
C LEU A 244 -3.19 1.79 -20.07
N GLY A 245 -2.77 0.52 -19.99
CA GLY A 245 -3.03 -0.50 -21.00
C GLY A 245 -2.56 -0.07 -22.39
N TRP A 246 -1.26 0.16 -22.58
CA TRP A 246 -0.71 0.42 -23.92
C TRP A 246 -0.76 -0.82 -24.83
N ASP A 247 -1.02 -2.01 -24.25
CA ASP A 247 -1.51 -3.21 -24.93
C ASP A 247 -3.00 -3.42 -24.57
N ASN A 248 -3.73 -4.15 -25.40
CA ASN A 248 -5.09 -4.60 -25.11
C ASN A 248 -5.15 -5.70 -24.04
N PHE A 249 -4.05 -6.44 -23.82
CA PHE A 249 -4.05 -7.60 -22.91
C PHE A 249 -4.56 -7.29 -21.48
N PRO A 250 -4.13 -6.22 -20.77
CA PRO A 250 -4.70 -5.84 -19.48
C PRO A 250 -6.22 -5.69 -19.49
N ARG A 251 -6.79 -5.07 -20.54
CA ARG A 251 -8.24 -4.84 -20.68
C ARG A 251 -8.99 -6.14 -20.93
N THR A 252 -8.50 -6.97 -21.86
CA THR A 252 -9.05 -8.31 -22.13
C THR A 252 -9.04 -9.18 -20.88
N LEU A 253 -7.96 -9.09 -20.09
CA LEU A 253 -7.82 -9.85 -18.86
C LEU A 253 -8.83 -9.39 -17.80
N LEU A 254 -9.07 -8.08 -17.68
CA LEU A 254 -10.11 -7.56 -16.77
C LEU A 254 -11.50 -8.05 -17.12
N LEU A 255 -11.87 -8.13 -18.40
CA LEU A 255 -13.15 -8.70 -18.83
C LEU A 255 -13.30 -10.16 -18.36
N PHE A 256 -12.22 -10.93 -18.40
CA PHE A 256 -12.22 -12.31 -17.92
C PHE A 256 -12.36 -12.39 -16.39
N PHE A 257 -11.54 -11.64 -15.65
CA PHE A 257 -11.49 -11.64 -14.19
C PHE A 257 -12.68 -10.93 -13.52
N ALA A 258 -13.42 -10.08 -14.23
CA ALA A 258 -14.64 -9.45 -13.73
C ALA A 258 -15.71 -10.46 -13.28
N ASN A 259 -15.70 -11.67 -13.87
CA ASN A 259 -16.75 -12.66 -13.67
C ASN A 259 -16.21 -14.00 -13.10
N ILE A 260 -15.11 -13.98 -12.35
CA ILE A 260 -14.50 -15.17 -11.73
C ILE A 260 -14.52 -15.04 -10.21
N LYS A 261 -14.80 -16.15 -9.53
CA LYS A 261 -14.80 -16.19 -8.06
C LYS A 261 -13.39 -15.93 -7.52
N SER A 262 -13.25 -15.09 -6.48
CA SER A 262 -11.94 -14.75 -5.87
C SER A 262 -10.89 -14.29 -6.89
N SER A 263 -11.34 -13.46 -7.84
CA SER A 263 -10.56 -12.99 -8.99
C SER A 263 -9.18 -12.40 -8.63
N HIS A 264 -9.09 -11.67 -7.51
CA HIS A 264 -7.90 -10.98 -7.00
C HIS A 264 -6.67 -11.86 -6.80
N ARG A 265 -6.87 -13.19 -6.74
CA ARG A 265 -5.78 -14.17 -6.63
C ARG A 265 -5.03 -14.45 -7.93
N GLY A 266 -5.52 -14.00 -9.08
CA GLY A 266 -4.93 -14.40 -10.37
C GLY A 266 -4.65 -13.30 -11.38
N TYR A 267 -5.16 -12.08 -11.17
CA TYR A 267 -5.05 -11.03 -12.19
C TYR A 267 -3.61 -10.61 -12.45
N PHE A 268 -2.87 -10.18 -11.42
CA PHE A 268 -1.49 -9.72 -11.60
C PHE A 268 -0.54 -10.85 -11.97
N GLN A 269 -0.78 -12.05 -11.43
CA GLN A 269 -0.06 -13.28 -11.78
C GLN A 269 -0.19 -13.56 -13.28
N THR A 270 -1.43 -13.60 -13.77
CA THR A 270 -1.70 -13.89 -15.18
C THR A 270 -1.22 -12.75 -16.08
N LEU A 271 -1.38 -11.50 -15.66
CA LEU A 271 -0.96 -10.33 -16.42
C LEU A 271 0.55 -10.32 -16.63
N ALA A 272 1.32 -10.39 -15.54
CA ALA A 272 2.77 -10.27 -15.59
C ALA A 272 3.43 -11.46 -16.29
N CYS A 273 2.88 -12.66 -16.13
CA CYS A 273 3.45 -13.87 -16.72
C CYS A 273 3.13 -14.11 -18.20
N ASN A 274 2.06 -13.50 -18.73
CA ASN A 274 1.75 -13.60 -20.16
C ASN A 274 2.22 -12.37 -20.96
N ALA A 275 2.57 -11.27 -20.30
CA ALA A 275 3.12 -10.09 -20.96
C ALA A 275 4.64 -10.22 -21.13
N ARG A 276 5.11 -10.28 -22.39
CA ARG A 276 6.53 -10.49 -22.75
C ARG A 276 7.49 -9.50 -22.08
N GLU A 277 7.03 -8.26 -21.86
CA GLU A 277 7.81 -7.20 -21.23
C GLU A 277 8.07 -7.45 -19.73
N PHE A 278 7.22 -8.24 -19.06
CA PHE A 278 7.26 -8.43 -17.61
C PHE A 278 7.63 -9.83 -17.18
N SER A 279 7.41 -10.86 -18.00
CA SER A 279 7.59 -12.26 -17.61
C SER A 279 8.98 -12.58 -17.02
N ASN A 280 10.03 -11.90 -17.48
CA ASN A 280 11.41 -12.07 -17.01
C ASN A 280 11.76 -11.27 -15.75
N THR A 281 10.87 -10.37 -15.31
CA THR A 281 11.03 -9.53 -14.12
C THR A 281 10.20 -10.02 -12.93
N VAL A 282 9.44 -11.10 -13.10
CA VAL A 282 8.62 -11.68 -12.02
C VAL A 282 9.47 -12.57 -11.12
N MET A 283 9.49 -12.25 -9.83
CA MET A 283 10.01 -13.07 -8.74
C MET A 283 8.86 -13.84 -8.11
N ASN A 284 8.97 -15.18 -8.06
CA ASN A 284 7.94 -16.04 -7.48
C ASN A 284 7.99 -16.04 -5.94
N SER A 285 7.65 -14.90 -5.36
CA SER A 285 7.52 -14.66 -3.92
C SER A 285 6.70 -13.39 -3.73
N ASN A 286 5.94 -13.31 -2.65
CA ASN A 286 5.29 -12.07 -2.20
C ASN A 286 6.01 -11.43 -0.99
N LEU A 287 7.19 -11.98 -0.61
CA LEU A 287 7.98 -11.57 0.54
C LEU A 287 7.23 -11.60 1.89
N ARG A 288 6.19 -12.46 1.99
CA ARG A 288 5.30 -12.55 3.13
C ARG A 288 5.39 -13.93 3.80
N TYR A 289 5.36 -13.91 5.13
CA TYR A 289 5.17 -15.09 5.96
C TYR A 289 3.68 -15.32 6.24
N MET A 290 3.21 -16.55 6.05
CA MET A 290 1.89 -16.99 6.47
C MET A 290 2.01 -18.19 7.41
N ALA A 291 1.27 -18.17 8.52
CA ALA A 291 1.23 -19.29 9.44
C ALA A 291 0.27 -20.36 8.93
N TRP A 292 0.79 -21.57 8.71
CA TRP A 292 0.02 -22.73 8.27
C TRP A 292 0.02 -23.79 9.37
N ASP A 293 -1.10 -24.49 9.50
CA ASP A 293 -1.16 -25.74 10.26
C ASP A 293 -0.33 -26.83 9.58
N ASN A 294 -0.03 -27.90 10.31
CA ASN A 294 0.64 -29.08 9.77
C ASN A 294 -0.26 -30.30 10.02
N PRO A 295 -0.87 -30.89 8.97
CA PRO A 295 -0.79 -30.49 7.56
C PRO A 295 -1.48 -29.14 7.25
N PRO A 296 -1.11 -28.44 6.16
CA PRO A 296 -1.72 -27.15 5.80
C PRO A 296 -3.24 -27.25 5.55
N GLY A 297 -3.99 -26.33 6.16
CA GLY A 297 -5.42 -26.14 5.90
C GLY A 297 -5.72 -25.44 4.57
N LYS A 298 -7.00 -25.11 4.31
CA LYS A 298 -7.41 -24.37 3.10
C LYS A 298 -6.92 -22.93 3.09
N GLU A 299 -6.92 -22.32 4.26
CA GLU A 299 -6.49 -20.94 4.50
C GLU A 299 -5.44 -20.95 5.61
N PRO A 300 -4.51 -19.97 5.61
CA PRO A 300 -3.56 -19.83 6.70
C PRO A 300 -4.32 -19.54 8.01
N ARG A 301 -3.77 -20.00 9.13
CA ARG A 301 -4.29 -19.67 10.46
C ARG A 301 -3.70 -18.35 10.95
N ASN A 302 -4.26 -17.80 12.03
CA ASN A 302 -3.69 -16.62 12.66
C ASN A 302 -2.32 -16.96 13.30
N PRO A 303 -1.28 -16.14 13.09
CA PRO A 303 0.00 -16.31 13.76
C PRO A 303 -0.12 -16.10 15.28
N ARG A 304 0.66 -16.87 16.05
CA ARG A 304 0.71 -16.78 17.51
C ARG A 304 2.11 -16.39 17.98
N VAL A 305 2.25 -16.05 19.26
CA VAL A 305 3.57 -15.80 19.89
C VAL A 305 4.54 -16.98 19.68
N SER A 306 4.05 -18.22 19.72
CA SER A 306 4.84 -19.42 19.46
C SER A 306 5.45 -19.47 18.05
N ASP A 307 4.86 -18.77 17.08
CA ASP A 307 5.37 -18.73 15.71
C ASP A 307 6.47 -17.68 15.52
N LEU A 308 6.68 -16.76 16.47
CA LEU A 308 7.56 -15.60 16.32
C LEU A 308 8.96 -15.99 15.84
N LYS A 309 9.57 -17.03 16.42
CA LYS A 309 10.90 -17.50 15.99
C LYS A 309 10.91 -17.96 14.53
N LYS A 310 9.90 -18.71 14.09
CA LYS A 310 9.78 -19.18 12.71
C LYS A 310 9.47 -18.03 11.75
N MET A 311 8.64 -17.10 12.17
CA MET A 311 8.25 -15.90 11.45
C MET A 311 9.47 -15.01 11.17
N LEU A 312 10.24 -14.65 12.21
CA LEU A 312 11.46 -13.85 12.06
C LEU A 312 12.58 -14.59 11.32
N GLY A 313 12.68 -15.91 11.51
CA GLY A 313 13.62 -16.78 10.83
C GLY A 313 13.34 -16.98 9.35
N SER A 314 12.13 -16.68 8.87
CA SER A 314 11.77 -16.77 7.44
C SER A 314 12.52 -15.77 6.57
N GLY A 315 12.93 -14.64 7.16
CA GLY A 315 13.50 -13.50 6.44
C GLY A 315 12.48 -12.71 5.62
N ALA A 316 11.17 -13.01 5.72
CA ALA A 316 10.13 -12.26 5.03
C ALA A 316 10.07 -10.80 5.49
N ALA A 317 9.65 -9.90 4.61
CA ALA A 317 9.47 -8.48 4.94
C ALA A 317 8.17 -8.23 5.71
N PHE A 318 7.15 -9.06 5.47
CA PHE A 318 5.83 -8.96 6.08
C PHE A 318 5.35 -10.31 6.61
N ALA A 319 4.40 -10.28 7.54
CA ALA A 319 3.52 -11.40 7.88
C ALA A 319 2.07 -10.98 7.64
N GLY A 320 1.20 -11.95 7.36
CA GLY A 320 -0.23 -11.71 7.17
C GLY A 320 -1.11 -12.51 8.12
N ASN A 321 -2.40 -12.20 8.08
CA ASN A 321 -3.47 -12.88 8.79
C ASN A 321 -3.42 -12.76 10.31
N PHE A 322 -2.97 -11.62 10.86
CA PHE A 322 -3.16 -11.35 12.30
C PHE A 322 -4.64 -11.09 12.59
N ALA A 323 -5.15 -11.66 13.68
CA ALA A 323 -6.49 -11.42 14.16
C ALA A 323 -6.62 -10.02 14.79
N PRO A 324 -7.82 -9.42 14.83
CA PRO A 324 -8.01 -8.09 15.42
C PRO A 324 -7.55 -7.94 16.87
N ASN A 325 -7.56 -9.05 17.64
CA ASN A 325 -7.21 -9.12 19.05
C ASN A 325 -5.78 -9.62 19.33
N ASP A 326 -4.95 -9.82 18.31
CA ASP A 326 -3.58 -10.34 18.42
C ASP A 326 -2.58 -9.27 18.92
N HIS A 327 -2.93 -8.51 19.96
CA HIS A 327 -2.08 -7.43 20.48
C HIS A 327 -0.72 -7.94 20.96
N GLU A 328 -0.67 -9.09 21.63
CA GLU A 328 0.56 -9.62 22.23
C GLU A 328 1.67 -9.90 21.20
N VAL A 329 1.36 -10.62 20.12
CA VAL A 329 2.35 -10.92 19.07
C VAL A 329 2.78 -9.67 18.32
N LEU A 330 1.85 -8.73 18.07
CA LEU A 330 2.17 -7.46 17.42
C LEU A 330 3.02 -6.55 18.31
N ASP A 331 2.79 -6.54 19.62
CA ASP A 331 3.57 -5.79 20.60
C ASP A 331 5.00 -6.37 20.73
N LEU A 332 5.14 -7.68 20.63
CA LEU A 332 6.45 -8.34 20.54
C LEU A 332 7.19 -7.98 19.25
N ILE A 333 6.52 -7.92 18.10
CA ILE A 333 7.13 -7.46 16.85
C ILE A 333 7.55 -5.98 16.98
N ASP A 334 6.68 -5.14 17.54
CA ASP A 334 6.97 -3.72 17.74
C ASP A 334 8.21 -3.48 18.60
N SER A 335 8.35 -4.26 19.68
CA SER A 335 9.47 -4.11 20.61
C SER A 335 10.77 -4.73 20.11
N VAL A 336 10.71 -5.97 19.60
CA VAL A 336 11.89 -6.77 19.25
C VAL A 336 12.43 -6.44 17.86
N VAL A 337 11.55 -6.11 16.91
CA VAL A 337 11.92 -5.89 15.50
C VAL A 337 11.93 -4.42 15.16
N LEU A 338 10.84 -3.72 15.49
CA LEU A 338 10.64 -2.34 15.04
C LEU A 338 11.14 -1.32 16.06
N HIS A 339 11.56 -1.77 17.26
CA HIS A 339 12.08 -0.94 18.34
C HIS A 339 11.21 0.29 18.66
N ARG A 340 9.88 0.11 18.65
CA ARG A 340 8.90 1.17 18.89
C ARG A 340 7.94 0.79 20.02
N ARG A 341 7.31 1.80 20.60
CA ARG A 341 6.21 1.63 21.57
C ARG A 341 4.86 1.86 20.89
N GLN A 342 3.78 1.45 21.56
CA GLN A 342 2.43 1.69 21.08
C GLN A 342 2.20 3.17 20.77
N GLY A 343 1.64 3.46 19.60
CA GLY A 343 1.38 4.83 19.15
C GLY A 343 2.57 5.56 18.53
N MET A 344 3.80 5.05 18.66
CA MET A 344 4.99 5.63 18.04
C MET A 344 5.24 5.12 16.63
N ILE A 345 5.91 5.92 15.83
CA ILE A 345 6.44 5.53 14.53
C ILE A 345 7.67 4.63 14.74
N SER A 346 7.86 3.67 13.83
CA SER A 346 9.08 2.86 13.81
C SER A 346 10.31 3.75 13.53
N PRO A 347 11.27 3.85 14.47
CA PRO A 347 12.43 4.73 14.29
C PRO A 347 13.34 4.28 13.15
N GLY A 348 13.57 5.19 12.20
CA GLY A 348 14.58 5.06 11.14
C GLY A 348 15.75 6.03 11.31
N GLY A 349 16.69 6.02 10.37
CA GLY A 349 17.87 6.87 10.32
C GLY A 349 17.54 8.36 10.19
N TRP A 350 16.37 8.66 9.63
CA TRP A 350 15.79 10.00 9.55
C TRP A 350 15.28 10.53 10.90
N CYS A 351 15.06 9.69 11.92
CA CYS A 351 14.58 10.14 13.23
C CYS A 351 15.74 10.63 14.10
N VAL A 352 15.83 11.95 14.33
CA VAL A 352 16.94 12.61 15.06
C VAL A 352 16.55 13.09 16.47
N GLY A 353 15.28 12.92 16.86
CA GLY A 353 14.81 13.24 18.20
C GLY A 353 15.49 12.39 19.27
N ARG A 354 15.62 12.94 20.48
CA ARG A 354 16.17 12.19 21.60
C ARG A 354 15.21 11.08 22.04
N ARG A 355 15.77 9.93 22.39
CA ARG A 355 15.01 8.74 22.87
C ARG A 355 14.65 8.81 24.37
N ASP A 356 14.84 9.96 25.02
CA ASP A 356 14.53 10.14 26.43
C ASP A 356 13.07 10.59 26.65
N ARG A 357 12.51 10.24 27.82
CA ARG A 357 11.22 10.77 28.32
C ARG A 357 9.97 10.41 27.51
N GLY A 358 9.91 9.22 26.92
CA GLY A 358 8.67 8.68 26.33
C GLY A 358 8.14 9.46 25.12
N ARG A 359 8.94 10.36 24.54
CA ARG A 359 8.63 11.06 23.28
C ARG A 359 9.01 10.20 22.09
N ASP A 360 8.28 10.37 21.00
CA ASP A 360 8.60 9.71 19.74
C ASP A 360 9.80 10.42 19.09
N PRO A 361 10.94 9.74 18.88
CA PRO A 361 12.14 10.35 18.28
C PRO A 361 11.91 10.82 16.84
N CYS A 362 10.87 10.32 16.16
CA CYS A 362 10.52 10.68 14.80
C CYS A 362 9.69 11.97 14.69
N GLN A 363 9.39 12.64 15.81
CA GLN A 363 8.82 14.00 15.81
C GLN A 363 9.81 15.05 15.28
N HIS A 364 11.10 14.75 15.35
CA HIS A 364 12.16 15.56 14.76
C HIS A 364 12.86 14.72 13.70
N TRP A 365 12.78 15.16 12.44
CA TRP A 365 13.40 14.47 11.32
C TRP A 365 14.63 15.18 10.78
N GLY A 366 15.59 14.38 10.32
CA GLY A 366 16.80 14.82 9.62
C GLY A 366 16.70 14.50 8.13
N ASP A 367 17.83 14.11 7.54
CA ASP A 367 17.88 13.70 6.13
C ASP A 367 17.14 12.36 5.95
N ILE A 368 16.11 12.39 5.11
CA ILE A 368 15.24 11.25 4.79
C ILE A 368 15.94 10.17 3.96
N ASN A 369 17.13 10.43 3.42
CA ASN A 369 17.92 9.46 2.66
C ASN A 369 18.85 8.63 3.55
N ILE A 370 19.01 9.00 4.83
CA ILE A 370 19.85 8.25 5.77
C ILE A 370 19.06 7.05 6.28
N LEU A 371 19.52 5.86 5.90
CA LEU A 371 19.00 4.58 6.38
C LEU A 371 19.95 3.97 7.43
N ARG A 372 19.39 3.32 8.44
CA ARG A 372 20.10 2.56 9.47
C ARG A 372 19.61 1.11 9.48
N PRO A 373 20.07 0.27 8.52
CA PRO A 373 19.72 -1.14 8.51
C PRO A 373 20.25 -1.83 9.78
N GLY A 374 19.47 -2.76 10.31
CA GLY A 374 19.82 -3.66 11.41
C GLY A 374 19.90 -5.11 10.95
N HIS A 375 19.94 -6.04 11.90
CA HIS A 375 20.11 -7.48 11.61
C HIS A 375 18.98 -8.12 10.81
N ALA A 376 17.82 -7.46 10.72
CA ALA A 376 16.71 -7.98 9.92
C ALA A 376 16.99 -7.82 8.41
N ALA A 377 17.75 -6.80 8.00
CA ALA A 377 18.23 -6.62 6.63
C ALA A 377 19.01 -7.84 6.13
N GLU A 378 19.94 -8.38 6.94
CA GLU A 378 20.74 -9.56 6.56
C GLU A 378 19.88 -10.81 6.30
N ARG A 379 18.81 -11.02 7.08
CA ARG A 379 17.89 -12.15 6.88
C ARG A 379 17.05 -11.95 5.62
N PHE A 380 16.62 -10.72 5.37
CA PHE A 380 15.86 -10.35 4.19
C PHE A 380 16.70 -10.45 2.91
N GLU A 381 17.95 -10.02 2.94
CA GLU A 381 18.92 -10.22 1.86
C GLU A 381 19.08 -11.70 1.50
N LYS A 382 19.30 -12.57 2.50
CA LYS A 382 19.39 -14.02 2.30
C LYS A 382 18.13 -14.63 1.70
N LEU A 383 16.94 -14.10 2.02
CA LEU A 383 15.70 -14.50 1.38
C LEU A 383 15.69 -14.06 -0.09
N LEU A 384 16.00 -12.80 -0.37
CA LEU A 384 15.98 -12.26 -1.72
C LEU A 384 16.98 -12.97 -2.64
N LEU A 385 18.21 -13.20 -2.19
CA LEU A 385 19.21 -13.95 -2.95
C LEU A 385 18.72 -15.36 -3.31
N ARG A 386 17.99 -16.02 -2.40
CA ARG A 386 17.38 -17.34 -2.65
C ARG A 386 16.25 -17.27 -3.65
N VAL A 387 15.37 -16.26 -3.54
CA VAL A 387 14.27 -16.03 -4.48
C VAL A 387 14.83 -15.72 -5.88
N MET A 388 15.88 -14.91 -5.96
CA MET A 388 16.57 -14.59 -7.21
C MET A 388 17.29 -15.79 -7.81
N ALA A 389 17.99 -16.59 -7.01
CA ALA A 389 18.63 -17.83 -7.50
C ALA A 389 17.59 -18.84 -8.02
N ASN A 390 16.44 -18.94 -7.37
CA ASN A 390 15.36 -19.81 -7.82
C ASN A 390 14.68 -19.31 -9.11
N SER A 391 14.68 -18.00 -9.37
CA SER A 391 14.12 -17.42 -10.59
C SER A 391 15.11 -17.49 -11.77
N THR A 392 16.41 -17.30 -11.54
CA THR A 392 17.45 -17.45 -12.58
C THR A 392 17.53 -18.88 -13.12
N LEU A 393 17.16 -19.88 -12.33
CA LEU A 393 17.06 -21.28 -12.77
C LEU A 393 15.96 -21.52 -13.84
N ARG A 394 15.21 -20.49 -14.28
CA ARG A 394 14.11 -20.52 -15.28
C ARG A 394 12.99 -21.54 -15.02
N SER A 395 13.13 -22.40 -14.02
CA SER A 395 12.19 -23.47 -13.68
C SER A 395 10.99 -22.98 -12.89
N ASN A 396 11.10 -21.84 -12.21
CA ASN A 396 10.05 -21.31 -11.30
C ASN A 396 9.45 -19.96 -11.71
N GLN A 397 9.97 -19.33 -12.77
CA GLN A 397 9.48 -18.04 -13.26
C GLN A 397 8.40 -18.24 -14.31
N CYS A 398 7.17 -17.81 -14.00
CA CYS A 398 6.01 -17.89 -14.87
C CYS A 398 5.78 -19.30 -15.45
N ARG A 399 5.95 -20.31 -14.58
CA ARG A 399 5.85 -21.72 -14.95
C ARG A 399 4.71 -22.49 -14.34
#